data_AF-A0A369KYF6-F1
#
_entry.id   AF-A0A369KYF6-F1
#
_cell.length_a   1.000
_cell.length_b   1.000
_cell.length_c   1.000
_cell.angle_alpha   90.00
_cell.angle_beta   90.00
_cell.angle_gamma   90.00
#
_symmetry.space_group_name_H-M   'P 1'
#
loop_
_entity.id
_entity.type
_entity.pdbx_description
1 polymer ?
#
loop_
_entity_poly.entity_id
_entity_poly.type
_entity_poly.pdbx_seq_one_letter_code
_entity_poly.pdbx_strand_id
1 'polypeptide(L)'
;MPENKTKIARLVLVLDELLTLAETHEKAELARYRQLAFSFLTFDTAVSRLMASLGIQCETRIKVLQRVCRQFGLTDLPTSGVQPDAAKLYFICSSDMANDILGQAVTDADYSLRFHRHLRDASAIPALYPALTVIIKQKLAEHTVLEGFVKTRLCLDLSKKAS
;
A
#
# COMPACT_ATOMS: atom_id res chain seq x y z
N MET A 1 21.57 -30.86 -24.95
CA MET A 1 21.17 -30.33 -23.62
C MET A 1 21.23 -28.82 -23.67
N PRO A 2 20.11 -28.09 -23.81
CA PRO A 2 20.13 -26.64 -23.71
C PRO A 2 19.75 -26.19 -22.29
N GLU A 3 20.58 -25.30 -21.80
CA GLU A 3 20.58 -24.73 -20.46
C GLU A 3 19.45 -23.71 -20.27
N ASN A 4 18.71 -23.92 -19.19
CA ASN A 4 18.15 -22.93 -18.28
C ASN A 4 18.40 -21.45 -18.66
N LYS A 5 17.51 -20.86 -19.45
CA LYS A 5 17.37 -19.41 -19.59
C LYS A 5 15.96 -18.99 -19.21
N THR A 6 15.68 -19.06 -17.92
CA THR A 6 14.66 -18.24 -17.26
C THR A 6 15.13 -16.77 -17.30
N LYS A 7 15.26 -16.22 -18.51
CA LYS A 7 15.29 -14.78 -18.71
C LYS A 7 13.89 -14.32 -18.33
N ILE A 8 13.78 -13.78 -17.12
CA ILE A 8 12.66 -12.95 -16.66
C ILE A 8 12.18 -12.16 -17.89
N ALA A 9 11.03 -12.57 -18.42
CA ALA A 9 10.41 -11.86 -19.51
C ALA A 9 10.13 -10.46 -18.96
N ARG A 10 10.91 -9.47 -19.41
CA ARG A 10 10.62 -8.07 -19.11
C ARG A 10 9.29 -7.78 -19.78
N LEU A 11 8.21 -7.89 -19.02
CA LEU A 11 6.89 -7.41 -19.41
C LEU A 11 7.01 -5.89 -19.56
N VAL A 12 7.27 -5.45 -20.79
CA VAL A 12 7.16 -4.04 -21.16
C VAL A 12 5.66 -3.76 -21.24
N LEU A 13 5.09 -3.34 -20.11
CA LEU A 13 3.71 -2.89 -20.05
C LEU A 13 3.59 -1.52 -20.71
N VAL A 14 2.46 -1.30 -21.39
CA VAL A 14 2.15 0.01 -21.99
C VAL A 14 1.95 1.03 -20.86
N LEU A 15 2.27 2.30 -21.12
CA LEU A 15 2.19 3.40 -20.13
C LEU A 15 0.86 3.40 -19.34
N ASP A 16 -0.24 3.20 -20.07
CA ASP A 16 -1.59 3.19 -19.54
C ASP A 16 -1.83 2.01 -18.58
N GLU A 17 -1.39 0.81 -18.94
CA GLU A 17 -1.49 -0.40 -18.11
C GLU A 17 -0.70 -0.24 -16.80
N LEU A 18 0.51 0.32 -16.86
CA LEU A 18 1.35 0.57 -15.68
C LEU A 18 0.67 1.53 -14.71
N LEU A 19 0.10 2.62 -15.23
CA LEU A 19 -0.58 3.62 -14.42
C LEU A 19 -1.91 3.09 -13.88
N THR A 20 -2.66 2.32 -14.68
CA THR A 20 -3.88 1.61 -14.23
C THR A 20 -3.56 0.68 -13.06
N LEU A 21 -2.49 -0.10 -13.18
CA LEU A 21 -2.10 -1.08 -12.17
C LEU A 21 -1.67 -0.39 -10.87
N ALA A 22 -0.88 0.69 -10.97
CA ALA A 22 -0.50 1.51 -9.81
C ALA A 22 -1.71 2.12 -9.11
N GLU A 23 -2.63 2.73 -9.87
CA GLU A 23 -3.82 3.36 -9.31
C GLU A 23 -4.74 2.33 -8.64
N THR A 24 -4.93 1.16 -9.27
CA THR A 24 -5.74 0.08 -8.71
C THR A 24 -5.15 -0.44 -7.41
N HIS A 25 -3.83 -0.59 -7.35
CA HIS A 25 -3.12 -0.99 -6.14
C HIS A 25 -3.30 0.03 -5.01
N GLU A 26 -3.11 1.33 -5.29
CA GLU A 26 -3.30 2.38 -4.27
C GLU A 26 -4.76 2.49 -3.81
N LYS A 27 -5.74 2.25 -4.68
CA LYS A 27 -7.17 2.20 -4.30
C LYS A 27 -7.47 1.03 -3.37
N ALA A 28 -6.91 -0.15 -3.63
CA ALA A 28 -7.06 -1.31 -2.77
C ALA A 28 -6.47 -1.04 -1.37
N GLU A 29 -5.29 -0.42 -1.31
CA GLU A 29 -4.66 -0.05 -0.04
C GLU A 29 -5.44 1.03 0.71
N LEU A 30 -5.98 2.03 0.01
CA LEU A 30 -6.87 3.03 0.59
C LEU A 30 -8.08 2.38 1.26
N ALA A 31 -8.74 1.43 0.57
CA ALA A 31 -9.88 0.72 1.12
C ALA A 31 -9.51 -0.05 2.39
N ARG A 32 -8.39 -0.77 2.36
CA ARG A 32 -7.85 -1.51 3.52
C ARG A 32 -7.56 -0.59 4.70
N TYR A 33 -6.84 0.51 4.51
CA TYR A 33 -6.52 1.44 5.60
C TYR A 33 -7.76 2.13 6.18
N ARG A 34 -8.74 2.49 5.35
CA ARG A 34 -10.01 3.02 5.83
C ARG A 34 -10.77 1.99 6.67
N GLN A 35 -10.83 0.74 6.21
CA GLN A 35 -11.43 -0.35 6.98
C GLN A 35 -10.74 -0.52 8.33
N LEU A 36 -9.40 -0.60 8.35
CA LEU A 36 -8.63 -0.71 9.58
C LEU A 36 -8.87 0.49 10.51
N ALA A 37 -8.92 1.71 9.98
CA ALA A 37 -9.23 2.90 10.78
C ALA A 37 -10.58 2.77 11.51
N PHE A 38 -11.61 2.25 10.84
CA PHE A 38 -12.91 1.98 11.46
C PHE A 38 -12.86 0.82 12.45
N SER A 39 -12.21 -0.30 12.10
CA SER A 39 -12.06 -1.47 12.96
C SER A 39 -11.40 -1.16 14.31
N PHE A 40 -10.44 -0.24 14.32
CA PHE A 40 -9.73 0.19 15.52
C PHE A 40 -10.39 1.36 16.26
N LEU A 41 -11.44 1.98 15.72
CA LEU A 41 -12.00 3.22 16.27
C LEU A 41 -12.44 3.09 17.74
N THR A 42 -13.02 1.96 18.12
CA THR A 42 -13.51 1.68 19.47
C THR A 42 -12.51 0.97 20.37
N PHE A 43 -11.40 0.46 19.80
CA PHE A 43 -10.40 -0.33 20.52
C PHE A 43 -9.15 0.49 20.83
N ASP A 44 -8.60 1.18 19.82
CA ASP A 44 -7.39 1.96 19.94
C ASP A 44 -7.42 3.15 18.96
N THR A 45 -7.73 4.32 19.51
CA THR A 45 -7.86 5.55 18.73
C THR A 45 -6.53 6.03 18.13
N ALA A 46 -5.39 5.68 18.71
CA ALA A 46 -4.09 6.01 18.15
C ALA A 46 -3.83 5.21 16.86
N VAL A 47 -4.13 3.91 16.88
CA VAL A 47 -4.06 3.05 15.68
C VAL A 47 -5.06 3.52 14.63
N SER A 48 -6.30 3.81 15.02
CA SER A 48 -7.32 4.32 14.11
C SER A 48 -6.84 5.58 13.36
N ARG A 49 -6.26 6.55 14.09
CA ARG A 49 -5.71 7.78 13.51
C ARG A 49 -4.51 7.52 12.60
N LEU A 50 -3.63 6.59 12.96
CA LEU A 50 -2.51 6.18 12.11
C LEU A 50 -3.03 5.63 10.77
N MET A 51 -3.96 4.68 10.81
CA MET A 51 -4.56 4.08 9.61
C MET A 51 -5.28 5.12 8.74
N ALA A 52 -6.04 6.04 9.35
CA ALA A 52 -6.66 7.14 8.63
C ALA A 52 -5.63 8.05 7.95
N SER A 53 -4.52 8.36 8.61
CA SER A 53 -3.42 9.15 8.03
C SER A 53 -2.76 8.44 6.85
N LEU A 54 -2.54 7.12 6.94
CA LEU A 54 -2.02 6.33 5.82
C LEU A 54 -3.00 6.31 4.64
N GLY A 55 -4.31 6.22 4.91
CA GLY A 55 -5.34 6.37 3.88
C GLY A 55 -5.24 7.71 3.12
N ILE A 56 -5.06 8.83 3.83
CA ILE A 56 -4.87 10.15 3.20
C ILE A 56 -3.61 10.18 2.31
N GLN A 57 -2.54 9.48 2.70
CA GLN A 57 -1.35 9.35 1.88
C GLN A 57 -1.62 8.55 0.60
N CYS A 58 -2.42 7.47 0.65
CA CYS A 58 -2.88 6.76 -0.55
C CYS A 58 -3.63 7.70 -1.51
N GLU A 59 -4.55 8.53 -1.02
CA GLU A 59 -5.27 9.49 -1.87
C GLU A 59 -4.32 10.48 -2.55
N THR A 60 -3.29 10.93 -1.84
CA THR A 60 -2.28 11.83 -2.39
C THR A 60 -1.51 11.15 -3.53
N ARG A 61 -1.14 9.88 -3.37
CA ARG A 61 -0.47 9.07 -4.41
C ARG A 61 -1.37 8.84 -5.63
N ILE A 62 -2.65 8.52 -5.42
CA ILE A 62 -3.65 8.38 -6.49
C ILE A 62 -3.74 9.68 -7.31
N LYS A 63 -3.81 10.84 -6.64
CA LYS A 63 -3.85 12.15 -7.33
C LYS A 63 -2.58 12.42 -8.14
N VAL A 64 -1.41 11.99 -7.65
CA VAL A 64 -0.15 12.08 -8.39
C VAL A 64 -0.19 11.20 -9.64
N LEU A 65 -0.64 9.95 -9.53
CA LEU A 65 -0.77 9.04 -10.66
C LEU A 65 -1.73 9.59 -11.72
N GLN A 66 -2.91 10.06 -11.31
CA GLN A 66 -3.90 10.68 -12.20
C GLN A 66 -3.36 11.94 -12.89
N ARG A 67 -2.58 12.77 -12.18
CA ARG A 67 -1.91 13.94 -12.79
C ARG A 67 -0.93 13.51 -13.86
N VAL A 68 -0.15 12.46 -13.61
CA VAL A 68 0.80 11.91 -14.57
C VAL A 68 0.07 11.37 -15.80
N CYS A 69 -1.02 10.60 -15.64
CA CYS A 69 -1.85 10.15 -16.77
C CYS A 69 -2.28 11.31 -17.67
N ARG A 70 -2.80 12.38 -17.06
CA ARG A 70 -3.24 13.59 -17.77
C ARG A 70 -2.11 14.29 -18.52
N GLN A 71 -0.91 14.35 -17.93
CA GLN A 71 0.26 14.96 -18.58
C GLN A 71 0.70 14.20 -19.84
N PHE A 72 0.47 12.89 -19.89
CA PHE A 72 0.78 12.06 -21.05
C PHE A 72 -0.39 11.91 -22.04
N GLY A 73 -1.49 12.68 -21.86
CA GLY A 73 -2.64 12.63 -22.75
C GLY A 73 -3.43 11.32 -22.69
N LEU A 74 -3.23 10.53 -21.63
CA LEU A 74 -4.04 9.36 -21.35
C LEU A 74 -5.35 9.85 -20.71
N THR A 75 -6.42 9.90 -21.53
CA THR A 75 -7.77 10.24 -21.06
C THR A 75 -8.20 9.24 -19.99
N ASP A 76 -8.91 9.76 -18.97
CA ASP A 76 -9.31 9.07 -17.73
C ASP A 76 -9.24 7.54 -17.82
N LEU A 77 -8.24 7.00 -17.11
CA LEU A 77 -8.12 5.57 -16.84
C LEU A 77 -9.51 5.01 -16.58
N PRO A 78 -9.92 3.92 -17.26
CA PRO A 78 -11.22 3.35 -17.00
C PRO A 78 -11.31 3.17 -15.50
N THR A 79 -12.34 3.75 -14.87
CA THR A 79 -12.75 3.41 -13.52
C THR A 79 -13.15 1.95 -13.58
N SER A 80 -12.15 1.07 -13.58
CA SER A 80 -12.31 -0.34 -13.30
C SER A 80 -12.74 -0.34 -11.85
N GLY A 81 -14.05 -0.28 -11.69
CA GLY A 81 -14.73 -0.42 -10.43
C GLY A 81 -14.49 -1.85 -9.99
N VAL A 82 -13.28 -2.11 -9.49
CA VAL A 82 -13.09 -3.16 -8.50
C VAL A 82 -13.92 -2.67 -7.32
N GLN A 83 -15.19 -3.07 -7.33
CA GLN A 83 -16.04 -3.02 -6.16
C GLN A 83 -15.19 -3.60 -5.04
N PRO A 84 -14.88 -2.83 -3.98
CA PRO A 84 -14.18 -3.40 -2.85
C PRO A 84 -15.03 -4.59 -2.41
N ASP A 85 -14.49 -5.79 -2.55
CA ASP A 85 -15.12 -7.03 -2.12
C ASP A 85 -15.67 -6.77 -0.72
N ALA A 86 -17.00 -6.90 -0.58
CA ALA A 86 -17.78 -6.27 0.48
C ALA A 86 -17.05 -6.39 1.81
N ALA A 87 -16.34 -5.32 2.17
CA ALA A 87 -15.31 -5.39 3.19
C ALA A 87 -16.01 -5.68 4.50
N LYS A 88 -15.94 -6.93 4.96
CA LYS A 88 -16.54 -7.31 6.23
C LYS A 88 -15.92 -6.41 7.30
N LEU A 89 -16.75 -5.53 7.86
CA LEU A 89 -16.35 -4.69 8.97
C LEU A 89 -16.18 -5.62 10.16
N TYR A 90 -14.94 -5.87 10.55
CA TYR A 90 -14.62 -6.58 11.77
C TYR A 90 -14.20 -5.57 12.83
N PHE A 91 -14.72 -5.74 14.04
CA PHE A 91 -14.26 -4.97 15.19
C PHE A 91 -13.14 -5.73 15.89
N ILE A 92 -12.14 -4.98 16.36
CA ILE A 92 -11.03 -5.56 17.12
C ILE A 92 -11.51 -5.82 18.54
N CYS A 93 -11.52 -7.09 18.94
CA CYS A 93 -12.03 -7.51 20.25
C CYS A 93 -10.94 -7.91 21.25
N SER A 94 -9.68 -8.05 20.82
CA SER A 94 -8.56 -8.42 21.70
C SER A 94 -7.24 -7.78 21.25
N SER A 95 -6.29 -7.67 22.18
CA SER A 95 -4.93 -7.17 21.90
C SER A 95 -4.15 -8.11 20.97
N ASP A 96 -4.32 -9.43 21.09
CA ASP A 96 -3.66 -10.38 20.19
C ASP A 96 -4.15 -10.21 18.75
N MET A 97 -5.47 -10.08 18.55
CA MET A 97 -6.07 -9.78 17.23
C MET A 97 -5.58 -8.43 16.67
N ALA A 98 -5.45 -7.41 17.53
CA ALA A 98 -4.90 -6.12 17.13
C ALA A 98 -3.46 -6.26 16.61
N ASN A 99 -2.63 -7.03 17.32
CA ASN A 99 -1.23 -7.25 16.97
C ASN A 99 -1.08 -8.06 15.67
N ASP A 100 -1.90 -9.10 15.49
CA ASP A 100 -1.91 -9.91 14.27
C ASP A 100 -2.30 -9.06 13.04
N ILE A 101 -3.37 -8.26 13.17
CA ILE A 101 -3.84 -7.40 12.09
C ILE A 101 -2.83 -6.31 11.76
N LEU A 102 -2.15 -5.75 12.77
CA LEU A 102 -1.07 -4.79 12.55
C LEU A 102 0.15 -5.42 11.90
N GLY A 103 0.51 -6.65 12.28
CA GLY A 103 1.58 -7.43 11.64
C GLY A 103 1.27 -7.72 10.16
N GLN A 104 0.02 -8.08 9.87
CA GLN A 104 -0.44 -8.21 8.49
C GLN A 104 -0.36 -6.86 7.74
N ALA A 105 -0.74 -5.76 8.38
CA ALA A 105 -0.67 -4.44 7.76
C ALA A 105 0.76 -4.02 7.40
N VAL A 106 1.77 -4.37 8.23
CA VAL A 106 3.20 -4.19 7.92
C VAL A 106 3.60 -5.03 6.70
N THR A 107 3.19 -6.30 6.67
CA THR A 107 3.48 -7.21 5.56
C THR A 107 2.89 -6.70 4.24
N ASP A 108 1.64 -6.22 4.27
CA ASP A 108 0.98 -5.61 3.10
C ASP A 108 1.71 -4.34 2.63
N ALA A 109 2.21 -3.53 3.56
CA ALA A 109 2.96 -2.32 3.23
C ALA A 109 4.32 -2.64 2.58
N ASP A 110 5.02 -3.68 3.04
CA ASP A 110 6.24 -4.18 2.38
C ASP A 110 5.93 -4.70 0.98
N TYR A 111 4.85 -5.49 0.83
CA TYR A 111 4.39 -5.97 -0.46
C TYR A 111 4.12 -4.80 -1.42
N SER A 112 3.42 -3.77 -0.97
CA SER A 112 3.14 -2.57 -1.76
C SER A 112 4.43 -1.84 -2.20
N LEU A 113 5.39 -1.69 -1.28
CA LEU A 113 6.69 -1.09 -1.58
C LEU A 113 7.44 -1.89 -2.66
N ARG A 114 7.46 -3.21 -2.54
CA ARG A 114 8.08 -4.11 -3.52
C ARG A 114 7.36 -4.05 -4.86
N PHE A 115 6.03 -4.03 -4.86
CA PHE A 115 5.21 -3.85 -6.06
C PHE A 115 5.61 -2.57 -6.80
N HIS A 116 5.68 -1.42 -6.12
CA HIS A 116 6.05 -0.15 -6.76
C HIS A 116 7.50 -0.12 -7.27
N ARG A 117 8.44 -0.78 -6.57
CA ARG A 117 9.81 -0.95 -7.05
C ARG A 117 9.85 -1.78 -8.33
N HIS A 118 9.15 -2.92 -8.35
CA HIS A 118 9.03 -3.76 -9.53
C HIS A 118 8.34 -3.04 -10.69
N LEU A 119 7.31 -2.25 -10.42
CA LEU A 119 6.61 -1.44 -11.42
C LEU A 119 7.56 -0.42 -12.08
N ARG A 120 8.40 0.26 -11.29
CA ARG A 120 9.42 1.18 -11.82
C ARG A 120 10.46 0.43 -12.65
N ASP A 121 10.94 -0.71 -12.17
CA ASP A 121 11.99 -1.48 -12.85
C ASP A 121 11.47 -2.15 -14.15
N ALA A 122 10.19 -2.46 -14.22
CA ALA A 122 9.50 -2.95 -15.42
C ALA A 122 9.15 -1.82 -16.42
N SER A 123 9.07 -0.58 -15.95
CA SER A 123 8.75 0.57 -16.81
C SER A 123 9.91 0.90 -17.74
N ALA A 124 9.66 0.80 -19.05
CA ALA A 124 10.59 1.23 -20.10
C ALA A 124 10.51 2.74 -20.39
N ILE A 125 9.76 3.51 -19.58
CA ILE A 125 9.42 4.91 -19.85
C ILE A 125 10.11 5.81 -18.80
N PRO A 126 11.25 6.45 -19.14
CA PRO A 126 12.02 7.26 -18.20
C PRO A 126 11.23 8.44 -17.62
N ALA A 127 10.24 8.93 -18.37
CA ALA A 127 9.41 10.05 -17.96
C ALA A 127 8.51 9.73 -16.74
N LEU A 128 8.27 8.45 -16.43
CA LEU A 128 7.58 8.02 -15.22
C LEU A 128 8.47 7.91 -13.98
N TYR A 129 9.79 7.84 -14.17
CA TYR A 129 10.72 7.54 -13.08
C TYR A 129 10.67 8.55 -11.94
N PRO A 130 10.53 9.87 -12.17
CA PRO A 130 10.40 10.83 -11.08
C PRO A 130 9.16 10.55 -10.21
N ALA A 131 8.00 10.34 -10.83
CA ALA A 131 6.75 10.09 -10.11
C ALA A 131 6.80 8.78 -9.32
N LEU A 132 7.24 7.69 -9.96
CA LEU A 132 7.37 6.38 -9.29
C LEU A 132 8.42 6.41 -8.18
N THR A 133 9.51 7.16 -8.34
CA THR A 133 10.54 7.31 -7.29
C THR A 133 9.99 8.05 -6.08
N VAL A 134 9.18 9.09 -6.28
CA VAL A 134 8.51 9.79 -5.18
C VAL A 134 7.55 8.85 -4.44
N ILE A 135 6.73 8.09 -5.17
CA ILE A 135 5.80 7.11 -4.59
C ILE A 135 6.56 6.04 -3.79
N ILE A 136 7.65 5.48 -4.32
CA ILE A 136 8.50 4.49 -3.62
C ILE A 136 9.07 5.09 -2.33
N LYS A 137 9.53 6.35 -2.34
CA LYS A 137 10.02 7.02 -1.13
C LYS A 137 8.93 7.17 -0.08
N GLN A 138 7.72 7.53 -0.49
CA GLN A 138 6.57 7.64 0.40
C GLN A 138 6.16 6.28 0.98
N LYS A 139 6.13 5.22 0.16
CA LYS A 139 5.84 3.84 0.61
C LYS A 139 6.89 3.32 1.59
N LEU A 140 8.17 3.65 1.39
CA LEU A 140 9.23 3.31 2.33
C LEU A 140 9.03 4.01 3.68
N ALA A 141 8.68 5.30 3.67
CA ALA A 141 8.39 6.04 4.88
C ALA A 141 7.18 5.46 5.63
N GLU A 142 6.11 5.13 4.90
CA GLU A 142 4.92 4.46 5.43
C GLU A 142 5.27 3.12 6.10
N HIS A 143 6.00 2.24 5.41
CA HIS A 143 6.45 0.96 5.97
C HIS A 143 7.28 1.17 7.25
N THR A 144 8.24 2.10 7.21
CA THR A 144 9.12 2.38 8.37
C THR A 144 8.33 2.88 9.58
N VAL A 145 7.37 3.78 9.36
CA VAL A 145 6.50 4.30 10.43
C VAL A 145 5.64 3.18 11.02
N LEU A 146 5.03 2.36 10.17
CA LEU A 146 4.15 1.30 10.60
C LEU A 146 4.92 0.20 11.36
N GLU A 147 6.07 -0.22 10.85
CA GLU A 147 6.94 -1.20 11.50
C GLU A 147 7.45 -0.68 12.87
N GLY A 148 7.90 0.57 12.93
CA GLY A 148 8.34 1.20 14.18
C GLY A 148 7.22 1.30 15.22
N PHE A 149 6.00 1.63 14.78
CA PHE A 149 4.82 1.67 15.62
C PHE A 149 4.49 0.29 16.21
N VAL A 150 4.46 -0.76 15.37
CA VAL A 150 4.18 -2.13 15.81
C VAL A 150 5.23 -2.65 16.81
N LYS A 151 6.52 -2.42 16.54
CA LYS A 151 7.61 -2.80 17.46
C LYS A 151 7.46 -2.14 18.83
N THR A 152 7.14 -0.84 18.85
CA THR A 152 6.96 -0.09 20.10
C THR A 152 5.78 -0.63 20.91
N ARG A 153 4.67 -0.95 20.23
CA ARG A 153 3.47 -1.53 20.86
C ARG A 153 3.76 -2.90 21.48
N LEU A 154 4.41 -3.80 20.74
CA LEU A 154 4.76 -5.14 21.23
C LEU A 154 5.66 -5.07 22.47
N CYS A 155 6.61 -4.13 22.50
CA CYS A 155 7.47 -3.91 23.67
C CYS A 155 6.65 -3.47 24.91
N LEU A 156 5.67 -2.58 24.73
CA LEU A 156 4.80 -2.11 25.81
C LEU A 156 3.88 -3.22 26.34
N ASP A 157 3.33 -4.06 25.47
CA ASP A 157 2.46 -5.18 25.87
C ASP A 157 3.24 -6.27 26.64
N LEU A 158 4.49 -6.54 26.25
CA LEU A 158 5.39 -7.45 26.99
C LEU A 158 5.71 -6.92 28.40
N SER A 159 5.93 -5.61 28.55
CA SER A 159 6.17 -5.00 29.85
C SER A 159 4.95 -5.07 30.78
N LYS A 160 3.72 -5.05 30.24
CA LYS A 160 2.49 -5.15 31.02
C LYS A 160 2.15 -6.58 31.45
N LYS A 161 2.58 -7.60 30.69
CA LYS A 161 2.37 -9.01 31.04
C LYS A 161 3.38 -9.53 32.09
N ALA A 162 4.46 -8.78 32.35
CA ALA A 162 5.52 -9.14 33.30
C ALA A 162 5.39 -8.48 34.69
N SER A 163 4.37 -7.64 34.90
CA SER A 163 3.98 -7.05 36.20
C SER A 163 2.69 -7.69 36.71
#